data_AF-A0A2E6I1C4-F1
#
_entry.id   AF-A0A2E6I1C4-F1
#
_cell.length_a   1.000
_cell.length_b   1.000
_cell.length_c   1.000
_cell.angle_alpha   90.00
_cell.angle_beta   90.00
_cell.angle_gamma   90.00
#
_symmetry.space_group_name_H-M   'P 1'
#
loop_
_entity.id
_entity.type
_entity.pdbx_description
1 polymer ?
#
loop_
_entity_poly.entity_id
_entity_poly.type
_entity_poly.pdbx_seq_one_letter_code
_entity_poly.pdbx_strand_id
1 'polypeptide(L)'
;MVMLDDATPENGCMQIVRGSHRLGLLDHMVDGFFTGACQESDTGADEDRIVDILPRAGGISIHHCLALHGSEPNVSGHLRRGLVYQYRADDAYQLADSVFEDTGILVSGKRRERVRCEEGVFGLPKRNRSEHPFGSVWNQDGPIVRQRDYGFDADAPQGTSGS
;
A
#
# COMPACT_ATOMS: atom_id res chain seq x y z
N MET A 1 -2.85 10.82 -10.58
CA MET A 1 -2.02 10.54 -11.77
C MET A 1 -2.12 11.72 -12.72
N VAL A 2 -1.01 12.14 -13.31
CA VAL A 2 -0.96 13.14 -14.39
C VAL A 2 -0.73 12.40 -15.69
N MET A 3 -1.63 12.51 -16.65
CA MET A 3 -1.57 11.73 -17.88
C MET A 3 -0.74 12.41 -18.95
N LEU A 4 0.16 11.66 -19.59
CA LEU A 4 0.99 12.16 -20.69
C LEU A 4 0.38 11.85 -22.06
N ASP A 5 -0.46 10.83 -22.12
CA ASP A 5 -1.25 10.43 -23.28
C ASP A 5 -2.74 10.42 -22.90
N ASP A 6 -3.63 10.44 -23.89
CA ASP A 6 -5.07 10.25 -23.65
C ASP A 6 -5.33 8.86 -23.03
N ALA A 7 -6.21 8.78 -22.03
CA ALA A 7 -6.69 7.51 -21.51
C ALA A 7 -8.01 7.15 -22.20
N THR A 8 -8.05 5.98 -22.84
CA THR A 8 -9.25 5.44 -23.50
C THR A 8 -9.47 3.99 -23.07
N PRO A 9 -10.69 3.44 -23.19
CA PRO A 9 -10.92 2.03 -22.89
C PRO A 9 -9.99 1.10 -23.69
N GLU A 10 -9.77 1.40 -24.97
CA GLU A 10 -8.98 0.56 -25.87
C GLU A 10 -7.48 0.55 -25.52
N ASN A 11 -6.96 1.64 -24.96
CA ASN A 11 -5.57 1.72 -24.51
C ASN A 11 -5.38 1.33 -23.03
N GLY A 12 -6.42 0.73 -22.44
CA GLY A 12 -6.42 0.21 -21.08
C GLY A 12 -6.51 1.33 -20.06
N CYS A 13 -7.49 2.23 -20.17
CA CYS A 13 -7.74 3.23 -19.12
C CYS A 13 -7.94 2.58 -17.74
N MET A 14 -7.72 3.36 -16.69
CA MET A 14 -7.95 2.86 -15.33
C MET A 14 -9.45 2.78 -15.07
N GLN A 15 -9.87 1.71 -14.41
CA GLN A 15 -11.22 1.52 -13.91
C GLN A 15 -11.23 1.62 -12.40
N ILE A 16 -12.31 2.14 -11.83
CA ILE A 16 -12.53 2.24 -10.38
C ILE A 16 -13.91 1.67 -10.04
N VAL A 17 -14.01 0.92 -8.94
CA VAL A 17 -15.31 0.57 -8.35
C VAL A 17 -15.80 1.73 -7.49
N ARG A 18 -16.90 2.40 -7.86
CA ARG A 18 -17.42 3.56 -7.13
C ARG A 18 -17.70 3.21 -5.66
N GLY A 19 -17.20 4.05 -4.75
CA GLY A 19 -17.44 3.92 -3.31
C GLY A 19 -16.61 2.86 -2.58
N SER A 20 -15.79 2.07 -3.30
CA SER A 20 -14.97 1.00 -2.73
C SER A 20 -13.98 1.46 -1.67
N HIS A 21 -13.49 2.70 -1.73
CA HIS A 21 -12.63 3.30 -0.69
C HIS A 21 -13.21 3.31 0.72
N ARG A 22 -14.53 3.09 0.86
CA ARG A 22 -15.24 3.03 2.14
C ARG A 22 -15.32 1.61 2.72
N LEU A 23 -14.88 0.61 1.97
CA LEU A 23 -14.87 -0.79 2.41
C LEU A 23 -13.72 -1.08 3.38
N GLY A 24 -12.74 -0.17 3.48
CA GLY A 24 -11.53 -0.35 4.27
C GLY A 24 -10.40 -0.93 3.44
N LEU A 25 -9.41 -1.54 4.11
CA LEU A 25 -8.30 -2.22 3.47
C LEU A 25 -8.77 -3.60 3.00
N LEU A 26 -8.81 -3.80 1.69
CA LEU A 26 -9.13 -5.10 1.09
C LEU A 26 -7.90 -6.00 1.02
N ASP A 27 -8.10 -7.31 1.09
CA ASP A 27 -7.00 -8.28 0.97
C ASP A 27 -6.43 -8.33 -0.46
N HIS A 28 -5.11 -8.22 -0.56
CA HIS A 28 -4.34 -8.31 -1.81
C HIS A 28 -3.21 -9.36 -1.71
N MET A 29 -3.30 -10.25 -0.72
CA MET A 29 -2.22 -11.13 -0.33
C MET A 29 -2.50 -12.57 -0.77
N VAL A 30 -1.50 -13.23 -1.37
CA VAL A 30 -1.51 -14.68 -1.59
C VAL A 30 -0.26 -15.25 -0.92
N ASP A 31 -0.45 -16.20 -0.01
CA ASP A 31 0.62 -16.78 0.83
C ASP A 31 1.46 -15.75 1.61
N GLY A 32 0.86 -14.58 1.90
CA GLY A 32 1.49 -13.45 2.57
C GLY A 32 2.31 -12.54 1.65
N PHE A 33 2.24 -12.70 0.33
CA PHE A 33 2.86 -11.81 -0.66
C PHE A 33 1.81 -10.94 -1.37
N PHE A 34 2.14 -9.66 -1.58
CA PHE A 34 1.27 -8.76 -2.34
C PHE A 34 1.28 -9.13 -3.83
N THR A 35 0.10 -9.33 -4.42
CA THR A 35 -0.03 -9.77 -5.82
C THR A 35 -0.51 -8.68 -6.76
N GLY A 36 -0.90 -7.51 -6.24
CA GLY A 36 -1.54 -6.46 -7.03
C GLY A 36 -2.98 -6.76 -7.42
N ALA A 37 -3.53 -7.92 -7.01
CA ALA A 37 -4.91 -8.31 -7.24
C ALA A 37 -5.65 -8.41 -5.90
N CYS A 38 -6.88 -7.90 -5.86
CA CYS A 38 -7.75 -8.07 -4.71
C CYS A 38 -8.25 -9.53 -4.64
N GLN A 39 -8.25 -10.11 -3.44
CA GLN A 39 -8.67 -11.49 -3.19
C GLN A 39 -10.13 -11.61 -2.73
N GLU A 40 -10.81 -10.48 -2.52
CA GLU A 40 -12.20 -10.45 -2.06
C GLU A 40 -13.17 -10.55 -3.23
N SER A 41 -13.90 -11.67 -3.31
CA SER A 41 -14.72 -12.08 -4.46
C SER A 41 -15.84 -11.12 -4.83
N ASP A 42 -16.35 -10.34 -3.88
CA ASP A 42 -17.61 -9.60 -4.07
C ASP A 42 -17.38 -8.12 -4.42
N THR A 43 -16.14 -7.66 -4.37
CA THR A 43 -15.81 -6.22 -4.41
C THR A 43 -15.86 -5.61 -5.82
N GLY A 44 -15.99 -6.44 -6.87
CA GLY A 44 -16.14 -6.03 -8.27
C GLY A 44 -17.26 -6.75 -9.03
N ALA A 45 -18.16 -7.47 -8.34
CA ALA A 45 -19.23 -8.25 -8.97
C ALA A 45 -20.37 -7.38 -9.55
N ASP A 46 -20.48 -6.14 -9.08
CA ASP A 46 -21.48 -5.16 -9.55
C ASP A 46 -20.86 -4.29 -10.65
N GLU A 47 -21.01 -4.73 -11.90
CA GLU A 47 -20.47 -4.05 -13.08
C GLU A 47 -20.97 -2.61 -13.22
N ASP A 48 -22.18 -2.29 -12.75
CA ASP A 48 -22.77 -0.95 -12.81
C ASP A 48 -22.01 0.07 -11.95
N ARG A 49 -21.19 -0.42 -11.01
CA ARG A 49 -20.33 0.41 -10.15
C ARG A 49 -18.93 0.62 -10.72
N ILE A 50 -18.54 -0.14 -11.73
CA ILE A 50 -17.24 0.01 -12.38
C ILE A 50 -17.28 1.21 -13.31
N VAL A 51 -16.28 2.09 -13.21
CA VAL A 51 -16.17 3.25 -14.09
C VAL A 51 -14.80 3.47 -14.67
N ASP A 52 -14.80 3.76 -15.96
CA ASP A 52 -13.65 4.22 -16.71
C ASP A 52 -13.23 5.63 -16.29
N ILE A 53 -11.93 5.79 -16.09
CA ILE A 53 -11.28 7.07 -15.82
C ILE A 53 -10.60 7.50 -17.11
N LEU A 54 -11.19 8.51 -17.77
CA LEU A 54 -10.88 8.94 -19.14
C LEU A 54 -10.26 10.36 -19.25
N PRO A 55 -9.22 10.72 -18.46
CA PRO A 55 -8.50 11.97 -18.65
C PRO A 55 -7.80 11.99 -20.01
N ARG A 56 -7.81 13.16 -20.66
CA ARG A 56 -6.96 13.44 -21.81
C ARG A 56 -5.51 13.69 -21.39
N ALA A 57 -4.59 13.76 -22.35
CA ALA A 57 -3.21 14.21 -22.11
C ALA A 57 -3.20 15.57 -21.39
N GLY A 58 -2.38 15.69 -20.35
CA GLY A 58 -2.36 16.82 -19.41
C GLY A 58 -3.46 16.78 -18.33
N GLY A 59 -4.43 15.89 -18.46
CA GLY A 59 -5.48 15.65 -17.49
C GLY A 59 -4.97 14.96 -16.22
N ILE A 60 -5.71 15.15 -15.14
CA ILE A 60 -5.37 14.62 -13.82
C ILE A 60 -6.51 13.73 -13.32
N SER A 61 -6.15 12.55 -12.83
CA SER A 61 -7.03 11.73 -12.00
C SER A 61 -6.56 11.77 -10.56
N ILE A 62 -7.48 11.91 -9.61
CA ILE A 62 -7.21 11.81 -8.17
C ILE A 62 -8.12 10.74 -7.61
N HIS A 63 -7.56 9.76 -6.91
CA HIS A 63 -8.30 8.69 -6.27
C HIS A 63 -7.70 8.38 -4.90
N HIS A 64 -8.53 7.85 -4.01
CA HIS A 64 -8.12 7.39 -2.69
C HIS A 64 -7.31 6.08 -2.81
N CYS A 65 -6.28 5.87 -1.99
CA CYS A 65 -5.46 4.66 -2.05
C CYS A 65 -6.24 3.36 -1.79
N LEU A 66 -7.35 3.44 -1.05
CA LEU A 66 -8.27 2.32 -0.80
C LEU A 66 -9.34 2.13 -1.90
N ALA A 67 -9.42 3.01 -2.91
CA ALA A 67 -10.36 2.79 -3.99
C ALA A 67 -9.89 1.57 -4.80
N LEU A 68 -10.72 0.53 -4.88
CA LEU A 68 -10.45 -0.62 -5.73
C LEU A 68 -10.40 -0.15 -7.18
N HIS A 69 -9.27 -0.43 -7.83
CA HIS A 69 -8.98 0.02 -9.17
C HIS A 69 -8.13 -0.99 -9.93
N GLY A 70 -8.22 -0.95 -11.24
CA GLY A 70 -7.48 -1.81 -12.16
C GLY A 70 -7.43 -1.20 -13.54
N SER A 71 -6.91 -1.93 -14.52
CA SER A 71 -7.00 -1.55 -15.92
C SER A 71 -7.06 -2.79 -16.79
N GLU A 72 -7.90 -2.74 -17.82
CA GLU A 72 -7.91 -3.76 -18.86
C GLU A 72 -6.60 -3.76 -19.67
N PRO A 73 -6.28 -4.87 -20.35
CA PRO A 73 -5.15 -4.93 -21.27
C PRO A 73 -5.23 -3.86 -22.36
N ASN A 74 -4.09 -3.27 -22.70
CA ASN A 74 -4.02 -2.34 -23.82
C ASN A 74 -4.02 -3.12 -25.15
N VAL A 75 -5.09 -2.96 -25.92
CA VAL A 75 -5.29 -3.60 -27.23
C VAL A 75 -5.16 -2.62 -28.40
N SER A 76 -4.96 -1.34 -28.12
CA SER A 76 -4.92 -0.26 -29.12
C SER A 76 -3.61 -0.17 -29.91
N GLY A 77 -2.51 -0.70 -29.39
CA GLY A 77 -1.16 -0.48 -29.93
C GLY A 77 -0.59 0.92 -29.65
N HIS A 78 -1.32 1.78 -28.93
CA HIS A 78 -0.87 3.11 -28.50
C HIS A 78 -0.46 3.10 -27.03
N LEU A 79 0.57 3.88 -26.68
CA LEU A 79 1.01 4.00 -25.29
C LEU A 79 -0.03 4.77 -24.45
N ARG A 80 -0.13 4.40 -23.16
CA ARG A 80 -0.90 5.11 -22.13
C ARG A 80 0.01 5.44 -20.94
N ARG A 81 0.84 6.47 -21.08
CA ARG A 81 1.81 6.87 -20.05
C ARG A 81 1.16 7.85 -19.05
N GLY A 82 1.52 7.69 -17.79
CA GLY A 82 1.10 8.58 -16.71
C GLY A 82 2.16 8.67 -15.62
N LEU A 83 2.20 9.83 -14.95
CA LEU A 83 3.01 10.06 -13.77
C LEU A 83 2.15 9.85 -12.52
N VAL A 84 2.66 9.04 -11.59
CA VAL A 84 1.98 8.77 -10.32
C VAL A 84 2.66 9.57 -9.21
N TYR A 85 1.90 10.47 -8.59
CA TYR A 85 2.27 11.13 -7.35
C TYR A 85 1.38 10.59 -6.25
N GLN A 86 2.01 10.11 -5.17
CA GLN A 86 1.32 9.62 -3.99
C GLN A 86 1.48 10.64 -2.87
N TYR A 87 0.38 10.87 -2.15
CA TYR A 87 0.34 11.81 -1.05
C TYR A 87 -0.12 11.07 0.20
N ARG A 88 0.45 11.44 1.34
CA ARG A 88 0.03 10.99 2.65
C ARG A 88 0.02 12.17 3.60
N ALA A 89 -0.75 12.06 4.68
CA ALA A 89 -0.67 13.03 5.76
C ALA A 89 0.71 12.95 6.43
N ASP A 90 1.18 14.07 6.96
CA ASP A 90 2.45 14.15 7.70
C ASP A 90 2.52 13.18 8.90
N ASP A 91 1.38 12.85 9.47
CA ASP A 91 1.24 11.93 10.61
C ASP A 91 0.93 10.47 10.21
N ALA A 92 1.01 10.13 8.91
CA ALA A 92 0.84 8.76 8.40
C ALA A 92 2.20 8.10 8.11
N TYR A 93 2.70 7.33 9.06
CA TYR A 93 4.02 6.70 8.99
C TYR A 93 3.96 5.25 8.49
N GLN A 94 5.03 4.84 7.82
CA GLN A 94 5.20 3.47 7.34
C GLN A 94 5.55 2.56 8.52
N LEU A 95 4.82 1.46 8.68
CA LEU A 95 4.94 0.54 9.82
C LEU A 95 5.78 -0.72 9.53
N ALA A 96 6.07 -1.01 8.27
CA ALA A 96 6.83 -2.19 7.83
C ALA A 96 7.58 -1.90 6.52
N ASP A 97 8.34 -2.88 6.02
CA ASP A 97 9.26 -2.77 4.88
C ASP A 97 10.51 -1.92 5.21
N SER A 98 11.33 -1.60 4.21
CA SER A 98 12.51 -0.73 4.35
C SER A 98 12.10 0.74 4.35
N VAL A 99 12.71 1.51 5.25
CA VAL A 99 12.73 2.97 5.10
C VAL A 99 13.71 3.29 3.97
N PHE A 100 13.20 3.92 2.90
CA PHE A 100 14.04 4.44 1.83
C PHE A 100 14.85 5.65 2.32
N GLU A 101 15.99 5.93 1.68
CA GLU A 101 16.80 7.12 2.00
C GLU A 101 16.00 8.41 1.85
N ASP A 102 15.09 8.44 0.87
CA ASP A 102 14.11 9.50 0.68
C ASP A 102 12.71 8.99 1.06
N THR A 103 12.06 9.67 2.01
CA THR A 103 10.72 9.32 2.53
C THR A 103 9.63 10.31 2.11
N GLY A 104 9.94 11.16 1.12
CA GLY A 104 9.05 12.13 0.53
C GLY A 104 9.33 13.58 0.98
N ILE A 105 8.73 14.51 0.25
CA ILE A 105 8.89 15.96 0.46
C ILE A 105 7.62 16.53 1.09
N LEU A 106 7.77 17.43 2.07
CA LEU A 106 6.65 18.19 2.62
C LEU A 106 6.19 19.23 1.57
N VAL A 107 5.12 18.90 0.86
CA VAL A 107 4.59 19.78 -0.21
C VAL A 107 3.64 20.86 0.30
N SER A 108 3.06 20.69 1.49
CA SER A 108 2.15 21.66 2.11
C SER A 108 2.00 21.41 3.62
N GLY A 109 1.83 22.49 4.40
CA GLY A 109 1.63 22.43 5.85
C GLY A 109 2.94 22.46 6.65
N LYS A 110 2.93 21.82 7.83
CA LYS A 110 4.07 21.73 8.75
C LYS A 110 4.15 20.34 9.35
N ARG A 111 5.37 19.91 9.70
CA ARG A 111 5.59 18.70 10.49
C ARG A 111 4.97 18.86 11.87
N ARG A 112 4.17 17.88 12.30
CA ARG A 112 3.37 17.95 13.53
C ARG A 112 3.93 17.14 14.70
N GLU A 113 5.05 16.42 14.49
CA GLU A 113 5.71 15.58 15.51
C GLU A 113 4.73 14.60 16.17
N ARG A 114 3.76 14.10 15.40
CA ARG A 114 2.71 13.19 15.86
C ARG A 114 2.53 12.11 14.81
N VAL A 115 2.21 10.92 15.27
CA VAL A 115 1.78 9.80 14.44
C VAL A 115 0.30 9.58 14.73
N ARG A 116 -0.51 9.44 13.69
CA ARG A 116 -1.90 9.01 13.82
C ARG A 116 -1.95 7.49 13.67
N CYS A 117 -2.51 6.82 14.67
CA CYS A 117 -2.76 5.39 14.61
C CYS A 117 -4.27 5.15 14.53
N GLU A 118 -4.67 4.18 13.71
CA GLU A 118 -6.01 3.63 13.72
C GLU A 118 -6.02 2.38 14.61
N GLU A 119 -7.12 2.16 15.34
CA GLU A 119 -7.31 0.93 16.09
C GLU A 119 -7.58 -0.22 15.12
N GLY A 120 -6.75 -1.26 15.14
CA GLY A 120 -6.90 -2.40 14.23
C GLY A 120 -5.70 -3.35 14.24
N VAL A 121 -5.84 -4.45 13.50
CA VAL A 121 -4.79 -5.44 13.26
C VAL A 121 -4.61 -5.56 11.75
N PHE A 122 -3.37 -5.42 11.29
CA PHE A 122 -3.04 -5.41 9.86
C PHE A 122 -2.01 -6.50 9.55
N GLY A 123 -2.26 -7.26 8.48
CA GLY A 123 -1.27 -8.18 7.94
C GLY A 123 -0.13 -7.41 7.30
N LEU A 124 1.11 -7.70 7.68
CA LEU A 124 2.28 -7.08 7.06
C LEU A 124 2.65 -7.83 5.77
N PRO A 125 2.92 -7.12 4.66
CA PRO A 125 3.29 -7.78 3.42
C PRO A 125 4.69 -8.38 3.51
N LYS A 126 4.86 -9.62 3.03
CA LYS A 126 6.18 -10.23 2.86
C LYS A 126 6.85 -9.67 1.62
N ARG A 127 8.11 -9.26 1.73
CA ARG A 127 8.87 -8.70 0.61
C ARG A 127 9.72 -9.74 -0.13
N ASN A 128 10.25 -10.75 0.58
CA ASN A 128 11.10 -11.76 -0.03
C ASN A 128 11.09 -13.07 0.79
N ARG A 129 11.55 -14.19 0.22
CA ARG A 129 11.72 -15.47 0.95
C ARG A 129 12.94 -15.50 1.89
N SER A 130 13.65 -14.38 2.06
CA SER A 130 14.82 -14.26 2.95
C SER A 130 14.43 -14.15 4.43
N GLU A 131 15.42 -14.25 5.32
CA GLU A 131 15.33 -14.33 6.80
C GLU A 131 14.44 -13.26 7.48
N HIS A 132 14.12 -12.16 6.78
CA HIS A 132 13.39 -11.01 7.29
C HIS A 132 12.21 -10.64 6.39
N PRO A 133 11.09 -11.37 6.49
CA PRO A 133 9.98 -11.23 5.54
C PRO A 133 9.35 -9.82 5.53
N PHE A 134 9.38 -9.08 6.64
CA PHE A 134 8.66 -7.80 6.81
C PHE A 134 9.56 -6.55 6.78
N GLY A 135 10.85 -6.70 6.46
CA GLY A 135 11.78 -5.57 6.32
C GLY A 135 12.33 -5.00 7.63
N SER A 136 13.25 -4.03 7.52
CA SER A 136 14.04 -3.50 8.64
C SER A 136 13.23 -2.67 9.63
N VAL A 137 12.14 -2.02 9.19
CA VAL A 137 11.23 -1.29 10.10
C VAL A 137 10.60 -2.24 11.10
N TRP A 138 10.12 -3.41 10.63
CA TRP A 138 9.51 -4.40 11.49
C TRP A 138 10.53 -5.01 12.46
N ASN A 139 11.68 -5.44 11.94
CA ASN A 139 12.69 -6.12 12.73
C ASN A 139 13.40 -5.22 13.76
N GLN A 140 13.19 -3.90 13.70
CA GLN A 140 13.96 -2.93 14.48
C GLN A 140 15.47 -3.13 14.28
N ASP A 141 15.87 -3.46 13.05
CA ASP A 141 17.25 -3.80 12.72
C ASP A 141 18.12 -2.53 12.66
N GLY A 142 19.15 -2.47 13.51
CA GLY A 142 20.14 -1.39 13.49
C GLY A 142 21.48 -1.83 14.09
N PRO A 143 22.60 -1.13 13.81
CA PRO A 143 23.92 -1.49 14.34
C PRO A 143 23.95 -1.66 15.86
N ILE A 144 23.17 -0.84 16.58
CA ILE A 144 23.04 -0.89 18.04
C ILE A 144 22.25 -2.13 18.48
N VAL A 145 21.16 -2.48 17.77
CA VAL A 145 20.34 -3.66 18.09
C VAL A 145 21.12 -4.94 17.82
N ARG A 146 21.91 -4.99 16.74
CA ARG A 146 22.81 -6.12 16.43
C ARG A 146 23.99 -6.28 17.38
N GLN A 147 24.34 -5.22 18.11
CA GLN A 147 25.43 -5.23 19.11
C GLN A 147 24.92 -5.49 20.54
N ARG A 148 23.61 -5.41 20.78
CA ARG A 148 22.99 -5.66 22.07
C ARG A 148 22.38 -7.05 22.10
N ASP A 149 22.89 -7.91 22.96
CA ASP A 149 22.21 -9.14 23.33
C ASP A 149 21.08 -8.78 24.30
N TYR A 150 19.84 -8.87 23.85
CA TYR A 150 18.65 -8.57 24.65
C TYR A 150 18.18 -9.78 25.49
N GLY A 151 18.84 -10.94 25.39
CA GLY A 151 18.60 -12.07 26.29
C GLY A 151 17.17 -12.61 26.31
N PHE A 152 16.43 -12.54 25.19
CA PHE A 152 15.11 -13.17 25.09
C PHE A 152 15.28 -14.64 24.72
N ASP A 153 15.36 -15.48 25.75
CA ASP A 153 15.30 -16.93 25.60
C ASP A 153 13.84 -17.34 25.38
N ALA A 154 13.47 -17.65 24.14
CA ALA A 154 12.10 -17.98 23.76
C ALA A 154 11.58 -19.28 24.41
N ASP A 155 12.49 -20.08 24.99
CA ASP A 155 12.21 -21.34 25.69
C ASP A 155 12.31 -21.22 27.22
N ALA A 156 12.47 -20.01 27.79
CA ALA A 156 12.45 -19.84 29.23
C ALA A 156 11.07 -20.23 29.79
N PRO A 157 10.96 -21.21 30.70
CA PRO A 157 9.69 -21.64 31.24
C PRO A 157 9.02 -20.46 31.96
N GLN A 158 7.75 -20.18 31.60
CA GLN A 158 6.97 -19.15 32.28
C GLN A 158 6.92 -19.47 33.77
N GLY A 159 7.57 -18.63 34.57
CA GLY A 159 7.63 -18.79 36.02
C GLY A 159 6.22 -18.86 36.58
N THR A 160 5.91 -19.94 37.29
CA THR A 160 4.67 -20.09 38.03
C THR A 160 4.62 -19.00 39.10
N SER A 161 3.68 -18.08 38.97
CA SER A 161 3.33 -17.16 40.06
C SER A 161 2.62 -17.97 41.13
N GLY A 162 3.35 -18.26 42.21
CA GLY A 162 2.80 -18.82 43.44
C GLY A 162 1.99 -17.77 44.19
N SER A 163 0.90 -18.25 44.79
CA SER A 163 -0.11 -17.58 45.63
C SER A 163 0.40 -16.56 46.65
#